data_AF-R7VM62-F1
#
_entry.id   AF-R7VM62-F1
#
_cell.length_a   1.000
_cell.length_b   1.000
_cell.length_c   1.000
_cell.angle_alpha   90.00
_cell.angle_beta   90.00
_cell.angle_gamma   90.00
#
_symmetry.space_group_name_H-M   'P 1'
#
loop_
_entity.id
_entity.type
_entity.pdbx_description
1 polymer ?
#
loop_
_entity_poly.entity_id
_entity_poly.type
_entity_poly.pdbx_seq_one_letter_code
_entity_poly.pdbx_strand_id
1 'polypeptide(L)' 'PSEISSFILKNCRSSLTPHLTFIFNQSISTGTVPIQWKKANVVPIFKKGNRSNVKNYRPV' A
#
# COMPACT_ATOMS: atom_id res chain seq x y z
N PRO A 1 -7.79 -1.65 -0.14
CA PRO A 1 -7.39 -3.07 0.09
C PRO A 1 -6.18 -3.41 -0.78
N SER A 2 -5.06 -3.78 -0.17
CA SER A 2 -3.98 -4.44 -0.91
C SER A 2 -4.54 -5.72 -1.53
N GLU A 3 -4.24 -6.00 -2.80
CA GLU A 3 -4.68 -7.22 -3.49
C GLU A 3 -4.13 -8.48 -2.80
N ILE A 4 -3.07 -8.32 -2.00
CA ILE A 4 -2.48 -9.38 -1.20
C ILE A 4 -3.04 -9.30 0.23
N SER A 5 -3.63 -10.41 0.69
CA SER A 5 -4.09 -10.57 2.05
C SER A 5 -2.93 -10.57 3.04
N SER A 6 -3.10 -9.88 4.18
CA SER A 6 -2.13 -9.88 5.28
C SER A 6 -1.87 -11.29 5.83
N PHE A 7 -2.84 -12.20 5.68
CA PHE A 7 -2.67 -13.62 6.01
C PHE A 7 -1.56 -14.26 5.17
N ILE A 8 -1.53 -14.00 3.86
CA ILE A 8 -0.51 -14.55 2.96
C ILE A 8 0.86 -13.98 3.32
N LEU A 9 0.96 -12.67 3.56
CA LEU A 9 2.21 -12.03 3.96
C LEU A 9 2.79 -12.63 5.25
N LYS A 10 1.93 -12.89 6.24
CA LYS A 10 2.35 -13.47 7.52
C LYS A 10 2.81 -14.92 7.38
N ASN A 11 2.03 -15.75 6.68
CA ASN A 11 2.30 -17.18 6.59
C ASN A 11 3.38 -17.53 5.56
N CYS A 12 3.51 -16.76 4.48
CA CYS A 12 4.50 -16.98 3.42
C CYS A 12 5.76 -16.11 3.60
N ARG A 13 5.97 -15.53 4.79
CA ARG A 13 7.07 -14.58 5.03
C ARG A 13 8.44 -15.11 4.64
N SER A 14 8.74 -16.39 4.93
CA SER A 14 10.03 -17.01 4.67
C SER A 14 10.32 -17.08 3.16
N SER A 15 9.34 -17.48 2.37
CA SER A 15 9.44 -17.55 0.91
C SER A 15 9.45 -16.17 0.25
N LEU A 16 8.71 -15.21 0.80
CA LEU A 16 8.59 -13.86 0.24
C LEU A 16 9.79 -12.96 0.56
N THR A 17 10.40 -13.12 1.74
CA THR A 17 11.52 -12.28 2.22
C THR A 17 12.65 -12.12 1.19
N PRO A 18 13.25 -13.19 0.63
CA PRO A 18 14.37 -13.03 -0.30
C PRO A 18 13.99 -12.23 -1.56
N HIS A 19 12.79 -12.46 -2.09
CA HIS A 19 12.29 -11.77 -3.27
C HIS A 19 12.03 -10.29 -3.00
N LEU A 20 11.37 -9.98 -1.88
CA LEU A 20 11.10 -8.60 -1.47
C LEU A 20 12.40 -7.85 -1.19
N THR A 21 13.35 -8.46 -0.48
CA THR A 21 14.67 -7.87 -0.22
C THR A 21 15.40 -7.52 -1.51
N PHE A 22 15.38 -8.42 -2.51
CA PHE A 22 15.98 -8.14 -3.82
C PHE A 22 15.33 -6.90 -4.48
N ILE A 23 14.00 -6.84 -4.52
CA ILE A 23 13.27 -5.71 -5.13
C ILE A 23 13.57 -4.39 -4.41
N PHE A 24 13.62 -4.40 -3.06
CA PHE A 24 13.93 -3.20 -2.29
C PHE A 24 15.37 -2.72 -2.53
N ASN A 25 16.34 -3.63 -2.48
CA ASN A 25 17.73 -3.28 -2.73
C ASN A 25 17.92 -2.72 -4.14
N GLN A 26 17.29 -3.36 -5.14
CA GLN A 26 17.31 -2.86 -6.51
C GLN A 26 16.71 -1.46 -6.59
N SER A 27 15.56 -1.23 -5.94
CA SER A 27 14.88 0.06 -5.95
C SER A 27 15.70 1.17 -5.31
N ILE A 28 16.41 0.86 -4.22
CA ILE A 28 17.32 1.80 -3.55
C ILE A 28 18.51 2.10 -4.47
N SER A 29 19.10 1.08 -5.08
CA SER A 29 20.27 1.24 -5.95
C SER A 29 19.96 2.03 -7.22
N THR A 30 18.77 1.89 -7.80
CA THR A 30 18.39 2.58 -9.04
C THR A 30 17.62 3.87 -8.80
N GLY A 31 17.16 4.12 -7.58
CA GLY A 31 16.23 5.21 -7.27
C GLY A 31 14.85 5.04 -7.93
N THR A 32 14.52 3.85 -8.42
CA THR A 32 13.27 3.57 -9.13
C THR A 32 12.46 2.51 -8.43
N VAL A 33 11.16 2.74 -8.28
CA VAL A 33 10.22 1.77 -7.69
C VAL A 33 9.22 1.29 -8.75
N PRO A 34 8.66 0.08 -8.61
CA PRO A 34 7.60 -0.41 -9.49
C PRO A 34 6.46 0.60 -9.62
N ILE A 35 5.94 0.80 -10.83
CA ILE A 35 4.88 1.78 -11.08
C ILE A 35 3.60 1.46 -10.28
N GLN A 36 3.34 0.18 -10.03
CA GLN A 36 2.23 -0.30 -9.19
C GLN A 36 2.37 0.22 -7.75
N TRP A 37 3.58 0.34 -7.23
CA TRP A 37 3.82 0.83 -5.86
C TRP A 37 3.68 2.35 -5.75
N LYS A 38 3.71 3.08 -6.88
CA LYS A 38 3.45 4.52 -6.92
C LYS A 38 1.96 4.86 -6.87
N LYS A 39 1.07 3.87 -7.06
CA LYS A 39 -0.38 4.07 -7.02
C LYS A 39 -0.89 3.87 -5.59
N ALA A 40 -1.48 4.92 -5.03
CA ALA A 40 -2.21 4.82 -3.76
C ALA A 40 -3.70 4.55 -4.03
N ASN A 41 -4.28 3.61 -3.30
CA ASN A 41 -5.73 3.44 -3.28
C ASN A 41 -6.31 4.36 -2.19
N VAL A 42 -6.84 5.51 -2.61
CA VAL A 42 -7.39 6.50 -1.68
C VAL A 42 -8.84 6.17 -1.38
N VAL A 43 -9.13 5.80 -0.12
CA VAL A 43 -10.51 5.54 0.32
C VAL A 43 -10.98 6.69 1.20
N PRO A 44 -12.05 7.42 0.84
CA PRO A 44 -12.56 8.50 1.67
C PRO A 44 -13.23 7.94 2.92
N ILE A 45 -12.65 8.22 4.09
CA ILE A 45 -13.22 7.86 5.38
C ILE A 45 -13.93 9.06 5.98
N PHE A 46 -15.23 8.88 6.28
CA PHE A 46 -16.02 9.93 6.93
C PHE A 46 -15.48 10.25 8.32
N LYS A 47 -15.27 11.55 8.59
CA LYS A 47 -14.76 12.06 9.87
C LYS A 47 -15.90 12.44 10.81
N LYS A 48 -16.71 13.45 10.46
CA LYS A 48 -17.86 13.98 11.24
C LYS A 48 -18.64 15.04 10.46
N GLY A 49 -19.86 15.38 10.88
CA GLY A 49 -20.67 16.46 10.28
C GLY A 49 -21.59 16.00 9.14
N ASN A 50 -21.82 16.84 8.14
CA ASN A 50 -22.67 16.50 6.99
C ASN A 50 -21.93 15.54 6.03
N ARG A 51 -22.56 14.40 5.70
CA ARG A 51 -22.03 13.38 4.78
C ARG A 51 -21.99 13.85 3.31
N SER A 52 -22.76 14.85 2.94
CA SER A 52 -22.73 15.43 1.59
C SER A 52 -21.56 16.40 1.38
N ASN A 53 -20.84 16.81 2.44
CA ASN A 53 -19.70 17.71 2.34
C ASN A 53 -18.39 16.92 2.26
N VAL A 54 -17.71 17.02 1.12
CA VAL A 54 -16.44 16.33 0.82
C VAL A 54 -15.34 16.67 1.84
N LYS A 55 -15.33 17.89 2.41
CA LYS A 55 -14.34 18.32 3.42
C LYS A 55 -14.43 17.51 4.73
N ASN A 56 -15.53 16.78 4.94
CA ASN A 56 -15.74 15.94 6.11
C ASN A 56 -15.16 14.52 5.95
N TYR A 57 -14.44 14.24 4.88
CA TYR A 57 -13.77 12.97 4.64
C TYR A 57 -12.25 13.15 4.72
N ARG A 58 -11.55 12.07 5.11
CA ARG A 58 -10.09 12.01 5.09
C ARG A 58 -9.68 11.03 3.99
N PRO A 59 -8.78 11.40 3.06
CA PRO A 59 -8.14 10.42 2.21
C PRO A 59 -7.17 9.60 3.07
N VAL A 60 -7.34 8.28 3.10
CA VAL A 60 -6.34 7.32 3.61
C VAL A 60 -5.88 6.40 2.49
#